data_AF-A0A7H4MCJ8-F1
#
_entry.id   AF-A0A7H4MCJ8-F1
#
_cell.length_a   1.000
_cell.length_b   1.000
_cell.length_c   1.000
_cell.angle_alpha   90.00
_cell.angle_beta   90.00
_cell.angle_gamma   90.00
#
_symmetry.space_group_name_H-M   'P 1'
#
loop_
_entity.id
_entity.type
_entity.pdbx_description
1 polymer ?
#
loop_
_entity_poly.entity_id
_entity_poly.type
_entity_poly.pdbx_seq_one_letter_code
_entity_poly.pdbx_strand_id
1 'polypeptide(L)' 'MLPRSLIASQVWDMNFDSDTNAIDVAVKRLRAKIDNDFEPKLIQTVRGVGYMLEVPDGR' A
#
# COMPACT_ATOMS: atom_id res chain seq x y z
N MET A 1 6.11 -3.34 8.17
CA MET A 1 4.63 -3.20 8.17
C MET A 1 4.23 -1.77 8.54
N LEU A 2 3.52 -1.06 7.64
CA LEU A 2 3.13 0.33 7.83
C LEU A 2 1.60 0.44 7.99
N PRO A 3 1.08 1.09 9.06
CA PRO A 3 -0.35 1.31 9.26
C PRO A 3 -0.95 2.24 8.21
N ARG A 4 -2.22 2.04 7.84
CA ARG A 4 -2.92 2.92 6.87
C ARG A 4 -2.88 4.39 7.30
N SER A 5 -3.04 4.67 8.59
CA SER A 5 -3.00 6.01 9.16
C SER A 5 -1.64 6.69 8.98
N LEU A 6 -0.54 5.93 9.12
CA LEU A 6 0.81 6.46 8.95
C LEU A 6 1.13 6.76 7.48
N ILE A 7 0.70 5.89 6.56
CA ILE A 7 0.84 6.12 5.11
C ILE A 7 0.03 7.35 4.71
N ALA A 8 -1.20 7.46 5.21
CA ALA A 8 -2.04 8.63 4.98
C ALA A 8 -1.34 9.90 5.48
N SER A 9 -0.86 9.93 6.73
CA SER A 9 -0.22 11.14 7.28
C SER A 9 1.08 11.53 6.57
N GLN A 10 1.87 10.56 6.07
CA GLN A 10 3.14 10.87 5.40
C GLN A 10 3.01 11.24 3.92
N VAL A 11 1.98 10.72 3.24
CA VAL A 11 1.75 10.99 1.81
C VAL A 11 0.74 12.13 1.62
N TRP A 12 -0.27 12.19 2.48
CA TRP A 12 -1.30 13.21 2.53
C TRP A 12 -1.19 13.91 3.89
N ASP A 13 -0.32 14.91 3.93
CA ASP A 13 -0.12 15.79 5.07
C ASP A 13 -1.47 16.36 5.52
N MET A 14 -1.99 15.85 6.64
CA MET A 14 -3.20 16.26 7.37
C MET A 14 -4.57 15.68 6.95
N ASN A 15 -5.31 15.22 7.97
CA ASN A 15 -6.77 15.01 8.02
C ASN A 15 -7.40 14.29 6.83
N PHE A 16 -6.78 13.20 6.39
CA PHE A 16 -7.47 12.29 5.49
C PHE A 16 -8.53 11.52 6.28
N ASP A 17 -9.79 11.91 6.15
CA ASP A 17 -10.92 11.13 6.66
C ASP A 17 -10.76 9.69 6.16
N SER A 18 -10.57 8.80 7.14
CA SER A 18 -10.09 7.43 6.95
C SER A 18 -11.05 6.53 6.15
N ASP A 19 -12.21 7.08 5.77
CA ASP A 19 -13.26 6.44 4.98
C ASP A 19 -12.97 6.40 3.48
N THR A 20 -12.03 7.20 3.00
CA THR A 20 -11.87 7.33 1.55
C THR A 20 -10.95 6.21 1.05
N ASN A 21 -11.50 5.33 0.22
CA ASN A 21 -10.81 4.27 -0.53
C ASN A 21 -9.60 4.75 -1.39
N ALA A 22 -9.16 6.00 -1.28
CA ALA A 22 -8.04 6.58 -2.01
C ALA A 22 -6.73 5.83 -1.76
N ILE A 23 -6.48 5.33 -0.55
CA ILE A 23 -5.28 4.51 -0.28
C ILE A 23 -5.34 3.23 -1.12
N ASP A 24 -6.48 2.55 -1.16
CA ASP A 24 -6.66 1.35 -1.98
C ASP A 24 -6.52 1.66 -3.48
N VAL A 25 -7.07 2.79 -3.95
CA VAL A 25 -6.94 3.23 -5.35
C VAL A 25 -5.49 3.58 -5.69
N ALA A 26 -4.79 4.29 -4.81
CA ALA A 26 -3.38 4.66 -4.99
C ALA A 26 -2.50 3.41 -5.03
N VAL A 27 -2.67 2.49 -4.08
CA VAL A 27 -1.96 1.21 -4.05
C VAL A 27 -2.29 0.36 -5.29
N LYS A 28 -3.54 0.32 -5.74
CA LYS A 28 -3.94 -0.39 -6.96
C LYS A 28 -3.30 0.21 -8.22
N ARG A 29 -3.26 1.54 -8.33
CA ARG A 29 -2.58 2.24 -9.43
C ARG A 29 -1.07 2.03 -9.39
N LEU A 30 -0.47 2.02 -8.20
CA LEU A 30 0.94 1.75 -8.03
C LEU A 30 1.26 0.32 -8.48
N ARG A 31 0.52 -0.68 -7.99
CA ARG A 31 0.65 -2.08 -8.43
C ARG A 31 0.51 -2.24 -9.93
N ALA A 32 -0.47 -1.58 -10.55
CA ALA A 32 -0.64 -1.62 -12.00
C ALA A 32 0.58 -1.09 -12.78
N LYS A 33 1.38 -0.18 -12.19
CA LYS A 33 2.59 0.37 -12.81
C LYS A 33 3.87 -0.39 -12.48
N ILE A 34 4.01 -0.92 -11.27
CA ILE A 34 5.27 -1.48 -10.76
C ILE A 34 5.26 -2.98 -10.48
N ASP A 35 4.09 -3.61 -10.45
CA ASP A 35 3.88 -4.97 -9.91
C ASP A 35 3.21 -5.88 -10.97
N ASN A 36 2.45 -5.29 -11.91
CA ASN A 36 1.72 -6.05 -12.93
C ASN A 36 2.63 -6.67 -14.01
N ASP A 37 3.74 -6.01 -14.34
CA ASP A 37 4.75 -6.48 -15.31
C ASP A 37 6.06 -6.93 -14.63
N PHE A 38 6.13 -6.88 -13.30
CA PHE A 38 7.33 -7.24 -12.54
C PHE A 38 6.99 -8.27 -11.45
N GLU A 39 7.46 -9.49 -11.65
CA GLU A 39 7.61 -10.46 -10.57
C GLU A 39 8.97 -10.25 -9.92
N PRO A 40 9.06 -10.12 -8.58
CA PRO A 40 8.07 -10.52 -7.58
C PRO A 40 7.15 -9.39 -7.06
N LYS A 41 5.98 -9.77 -6.53
CA LYS A 41 5.00 -8.83 -5.97
C LYS A 41 5.48 -8.19 -4.68
N LEU A 42 5.97 -6.95 -4.77
CA LEU A 42 6.54 -6.21 -3.64
C LEU A 42 5.49 -5.73 -2.65
N ILE A 43 4.27 -5.43 -3.09
CA ILE A 43 3.26 -4.84 -2.22
C ILE A 43 2.37 -5.94 -1.64
N GLN A 44 2.47 -6.15 -0.34
CA GLN A 44 1.63 -7.04 0.46
C GLN A 44 0.53 -6.26 1.18
N THR A 45 -0.71 -6.75 1.14
CA THR A 45 -1.84 -6.14 1.84
C THR A 45 -2.14 -6.93 3.11
N VAL A 46 -2.00 -6.29 4.28
CA VAL A 46 -2.31 -6.88 5.58
C VAL A 46 -3.68 -6.36 6.03
N ARG A 47 -4.70 -7.21 5.88
CA ARG A 47 -6.10 -6.87 6.18
C ARG A 47 -6.23 -6.47 7.66
N GLY A 48 -6.79 -5.29 7.92
CA GLY A 48 -6.99 -4.76 9.28
C GLY A 48 -5.79 -4.03 9.90
N VAL A 49 -4.62 -4.01 9.24
CA VAL A 49 -3.40 -3.36 9.78
C VAL A 49 -2.84 -2.34 8.80
N GLY A 50 -2.66 -2.70 7.52
CA GLY A 50 -2.10 -1.78 6.52
C GLY A 50 -1.41 -2.46 5.35
N TYR A 51 -0.31 -1.87 4.90
CA TYR A 51 0.45 -2.38 3.76
C TYR A 51 1.90 -2.63 4.16
N MET A 52 2.51 -3.61 3.52
CA MET A 52 3.92 -3.92 3.68
C MET A 52 4.55 -4.00 2.30
N LEU A 53 5.70 -3.36 2.16
CA LEU A 53 6.49 -3.44 0.94
C LEU A 53 7.66 -4.38 1.25
N GLU A 54 7.54 -5.61 0.78
CA GLU A 54 8.51 -6.68 1.02
C GLU A 54 8.56 -7.56 -0.22
N VAL A 55 9.78 -7.86 -0.66
CA VAL A 55 10.02 -8.88 -1.68
C VAL A 55 9.64 -10.21 -1.05
N PRO A 56 8.69 -11.00 -1.58
CA PRO A 56 8.48 -12.37 -1.13
C PRO A 56 9.75 -13.14 -1.49
N ASP A 57 10.70 -13.15 -0.56
CA ASP A 57 11.92 -13.93 -0.67
C ASP A 57 11.46 -15.38 -0.54
N GLY A 58 11.41 -16.05 -1.69
CA GLY A 58 10.97 -17.43 -1.81
C GLY A 58 11.92 -18.33 -1.02
N ARG A 59 11.60 -18.55 0.25
CA ARG A 59 12.21 -19.58 1.08
C ARG A 59 11.23 -20.70 1.35
#